data_AF-A0A6A8DAA6-F1
#
_entry.id   AF-A0A6A8DAA6-F1
#
_cell.length_a   1.000
_cell.length_b   1.000
_cell.length_c   1.000
_cell.angle_alpha   90.00
_cell.angle_beta   90.00
_cell.angle_gamma   90.00
#
_symmetry.space_group_name_H-M   'P 1'
#
loop_
_entity.id
_entity.type
_entity.pdbx_description
1 polymer ?
#
loop_
_entity_poly.entity_id
_entity_poly.type
_entity_poly.pdbx_seq_one_letter_code
_entity_poly.pdbx_strand_id
1 'polypeptide(L)'
;MFWIKFGLISAIVLVTVLIIKFFLRKILKIEKVEKEFFSFNYINELHRKVDNRIRNISAITLFILLFVLLYYYEGVIYLFSLALIFFLALETVVRAFFEWNYSSYPKQAILTIAEMFLILIAITIVVQFELLGSY
;
A
#
# COMPACT_ATOMS: atom_id res chain seq x y z
N MET A 1 5.64 3.66 25.15
CA MET A 1 6.82 3.33 24.31
C MET A 1 6.45 2.79 22.93
N PHE A 2 5.45 1.92 22.79
CA PHE A 2 5.00 1.38 21.49
C PHE A 2 4.76 2.45 20.42
N TRP A 3 3.94 3.46 20.70
CA TRP A 3 3.64 4.55 19.76
C TRP A 3 4.88 5.32 19.27
N ILE A 4 5.90 5.48 20.12
CA ILE A 4 7.14 6.16 19.76
C ILE A 4 7.97 5.27 18.82
N LYS A 5 8.09 3.96 19.12
CA LYS A 5 8.76 3.00 18.24
C LYS A 5 8.06 2.90 16.89
N PHE A 6 6.74 2.77 16.88
CA PHE A 6 5.92 2.74 15.68
C PHE A 6 6.08 4.02 14.84
N GLY A 7 6.05 5.19 15.48
CA GLY A 7 6.27 6.48 14.81
C GLY A 7 7.66 6.59 14.19
N LEU A 8 8.70 6.16 14.91
CA LEU A 8 10.07 6.13 14.41
C LEU A 8 10.24 5.19 13.20
N ILE A 9 9.74 3.96 13.30
CA ILE A 9 9.79 2.99 12.19
C ILE A 9 9.06 3.54 10.97
N SER A 10 7.85 4.09 11.16
CA SER A 10 7.07 4.70 10.08
C SER A 10 7.84 5.85 9.41
N ALA A 11 8.48 6.72 10.20
CA ALA A 11 9.30 7.81 9.67
C ALA A 11 10.49 7.30 8.85
N ILE A 12 11.20 6.26 9.34
CA ILE A 12 12.31 5.64 8.62
C ILE A 12 11.84 5.07 7.28
N VAL A 13 10.74 4.31 7.28
CA VAL A 13 10.17 3.71 6.06
C VAL A 13 9.80 4.79 5.05
N LEU A 14 9.15 5.87 5.49
CA LEU A 14 8.79 7.00 4.62
C LEU A 14 10.03 7.64 3.99
N VAL A 15 11.08 7.91 4.78
CA VAL A 15 12.34 8.47 4.29
C VAL A 15 13.00 7.51 3.28
N THR A 16 13.04 6.21 3.57
CA THR A 16 13.58 5.20 2.66
C THR A 16 12.82 5.15 1.33
N VAL A 17 11.48 5.19 1.37
CA VAL A 17 10.65 5.24 0.15
C VAL A 17 10.94 6.48 -0.67
N LEU A 18 11.07 7.66 -0.03
CA LEU A 18 11.40 8.91 -0.73
C LEU A 18 12.78 8.84 -1.41
N ILE A 19 13.78 8.32 -0.70
CA ILE A 19 15.14 8.15 -1.23
C ILE A 19 15.15 7.20 -2.43
N ILE A 20 14.51 6.04 -2.31
CA ILE A 20 14.48 5.05 -3.40
C ILE A 20 13.73 5.60 -4.61
N LYS A 21 12.59 6.28 -4.41
CA LYS A 21 11.87 6.97 -5.50
C LYS A 21 12.74 8.00 -6.19
N PHE A 22 13.52 8.78 -5.44
CA PHE A 22 14.43 9.77 -6.00
C PHE A 22 15.51 9.11 -6.89
N PHE A 23 16.15 8.05 -6.40
CA PHE A 23 17.14 7.30 -7.19
C PHE A 23 16.54 6.65 -8.42
N LEU A 24 15.40 5.95 -8.30
CA LEU A 24 14.71 5.31 -9.42
C LEU A 24 14.32 6.35 -10.48
N ARG A 25 13.84 7.52 -10.07
CA ARG A 25 13.51 8.61 -10.99
C ARG A 25 14.74 9.07 -11.78
N LYS A 26 15.89 9.20 -11.12
CA LYS A 26 17.15 9.61 -11.76
C LYS A 26 17.71 8.54 -12.70
N ILE A 27 17.71 7.28 -12.28
CA ILE A 27 18.26 6.15 -13.05
C ILE A 27 17.41 5.87 -14.29
N LEU A 28 16.09 5.81 -14.13
CA LEU A 28 15.16 5.42 -15.19
C LEU A 28 14.66 6.61 -16.04
N LYS A 29 15.17 7.82 -15.75
CA LYS A 29 14.78 9.09 -16.39
C LYS A 29 13.25 9.24 -16.42
N ILE A 30 12.62 9.08 -15.26
CA ILE A 30 11.17 9.17 -15.12
C ILE A 30 10.80 10.64 -14.98
N GLU A 31 9.87 11.10 -15.81
CA GLU A 31 9.39 12.47 -15.75
C GLU A 31 8.69 12.74 -14.41
N LYS A 32 8.94 13.94 -13.86
CA LYS A 32 8.30 14.36 -12.63
C LYS A 32 6.88 14.79 -12.96
N VAL A 33 5.92 13.91 -12.69
CA VAL A 33 4.50 14.26 -12.69
C VAL A 33 4.19 14.94 -11.36
N GLU A 34 3.81 16.21 -11.43
CA GLU A 34 3.27 16.93 -10.27
C GLU A 34 1.87 16.39 -10.00
N LYS A 35 1.77 15.55 -8.96
CA LYS A 35 0.50 15.10 -8.43
C LYS A 35 0.14 16.05 -7.29
N GLU A 36 -1.03 16.68 -7.34
CA GLU A 36 -1.56 17.40 -6.19
C GLU A 36 -1.69 16.44 -5.01
N PHE A 37 -1.20 16.85 -3.84
CA PHE A 37 -1.39 16.08 -2.62
C PHE A 37 -2.91 15.99 -2.34
N PHE A 38 -3.42 14.77 -2.12
CA PHE A 38 -4.83 14.46 -1.84
C PHE A 38 -5.85 14.56 -2.98
N SER A 39 -5.48 14.85 -4.23
CA SER A 39 -6.43 14.73 -5.33
C SER A 39 -6.60 13.25 -5.74
N PHE A 40 -7.85 12.83 -5.96
CA PHE A 40 -8.15 11.52 -6.55
C PHE A 40 -7.70 11.53 -8.02
N ASN A 41 -6.43 11.22 -8.24
CA ASN A 41 -5.80 11.20 -9.56
C ASN A 41 -6.20 9.93 -10.32
N TYR A 42 -7.45 9.91 -10.78
CA TYR A 42 -7.90 8.89 -11.73
C TYR A 42 -7.32 9.21 -13.10
N ILE A 43 -6.71 8.20 -13.71
CA ILE A 43 -6.09 8.32 -15.04
C ILE A 43 -7.17 8.44 -16.13
N ASN A 44 -8.28 7.73 -15.94
CA ASN A 44 -9.46 7.81 -16.78
C ASN A 44 -10.71 7.44 -15.95
N GLU A 45 -11.89 7.58 -16.56
CA GLU A 45 -13.16 7.23 -15.89
C GLU A 45 -13.26 5.73 -15.55
N LEU A 46 -12.60 4.87 -16.34
CA LEU A 46 -12.62 3.43 -16.11
C LEU A 46 -11.85 3.08 -14.83
N HIS A 47 -10.67 3.65 -14.63
CA HIS A 47 -9.88 3.55 -13.40
C HIS A 47 -10.72 4.02 -12.21
N ARG A 48 -11.42 5.16 -12.33
CA ARG A 48 -12.32 5.65 -11.27
C ARG A 48 -13.42 4.66 -10.90
N LYS A 49 -14.04 4.01 -11.90
CA LYS A 49 -15.09 3.01 -11.65
C LYS A 49 -14.54 1.75 -10.98
N VAL A 50 -13.38 1.27 -11.45
CA VAL A 50 -12.73 0.07 -10.91
C VAL A 50 -12.25 0.32 -9.48
N ASP A 51 -11.53 1.41 -9.24
CA ASP A 51 -10.98 1.77 -7.93
C ASP A 51 -12.10 1.93 -6.88
N ASN A 52 -13.17 2.65 -7.22
CA ASN A 52 -14.33 2.77 -6.32
C ASN A 52 -15.02 1.43 -6.03
N ARG A 53 -15.12 0.54 -7.02
CA ARG A 53 -15.70 -0.80 -6.79
C ARG A 53 -14.82 -1.64 -5.87
N ILE A 54 -13.51 -1.66 -6.12
CA ILE A 54 -12.55 -2.37 -5.28
C ILE A 54 -12.63 -1.84 -3.85
N ARG A 55 -12.60 -0.52 -3.66
CA ARG A 55 -12.65 0.10 -2.34
C ARG A 55 -13.94 -0.22 -1.58
N ASN A 56 -15.08 -0.21 -2.27
CA ASN A 56 -16.36 -0.54 -1.63
C ASN A 56 -16.45 -2.03 -1.27
N ILE A 57 -15.99 -2.91 -2.17
CA ILE A 57 -15.96 -4.35 -1.92
C ILE A 57 -14.99 -4.67 -0.78
N SER A 58 -13.77 -4.12 -0.81
CA SER A 58 -12.75 -4.33 0.21
C SER A 58 -13.25 -3.86 1.58
N ALA A 59 -13.86 -2.69 1.66
CA ALA A 59 -14.44 -2.18 2.92
C ALA A 59 -15.53 -3.11 3.49
N ILE A 60 -16.47 -3.56 2.65
CA ILE A 60 -17.54 -4.47 3.07
C ILE A 60 -16.96 -5.83 3.50
N THR A 61 -16.06 -6.39 2.69
CA THR A 61 -15.42 -7.68 3.00
C THR A 61 -14.62 -7.62 4.28
N LEU A 62 -13.80 -6.59 4.47
CA LEU A 62 -13.01 -6.39 5.68
C LEU A 62 -13.90 -6.20 6.91
N PHE A 63 -15.00 -5.44 6.79
CA PHE A 63 -15.94 -5.24 7.89
C PHE A 63 -16.60 -6.55 8.32
N ILE A 64 -17.12 -7.32 7.36
CA ILE A 64 -17.72 -8.64 7.63
C ILE A 64 -16.68 -9.59 8.22
N LEU A 65 -15.47 -9.63 7.64
CA LEU A 65 -14.39 -10.48 8.12
C LEU A 65 -14.01 -10.15 9.56
N LEU A 66 -13.87 -8.86 9.90
CA LEU A 66 -13.57 -8.43 11.25
C LEU A 66 -14.65 -8.87 12.23
N PHE A 67 -15.92 -8.67 11.89
CA PHE A 67 -17.04 -9.10 12.72
C PHE A 67 -17.03 -10.62 12.94
N VAL A 68 -16.88 -11.40 11.87
CA VAL A 68 -16.84 -12.87 11.98
C VAL A 68 -15.66 -13.34 12.84
N LEU A 69 -14.48 -12.76 12.65
CA LEU A 69 -13.28 -13.15 13.40
C LEU A 69 -13.40 -12.81 14.89
N LEU A 70 -13.92 -11.64 15.25
CA LEU A 70 -14.06 -11.24 16.65
C LEU A 70 -15.09 -12.08 17.42
N TYR A 71 -16.22 -12.44 16.80
CA TYR A 71 -17.31 -13.10 17.51
C TYR A 71 -17.27 -14.63 17.44
N TYR A 72 -16.65 -15.20 16.40
CA TYR A 72 -16.68 -16.65 16.18
C TYR A 72 -15.30 -17.31 16.13
N TYR A 73 -14.23 -16.56 15.83
CA TYR A 73 -12.92 -17.13 15.53
C TYR A 73 -11.75 -16.27 16.04
N GLU A 74 -11.78 -15.92 17.33
CA GLU A 74 -10.80 -15.01 17.96
C GLU A 74 -9.34 -15.45 17.75
N GLY A 75 -9.09 -16.77 17.74
CA GLY A 75 -7.74 -17.35 17.59
C GLY A 75 -7.08 -17.15 16.23
N VAL A 76 -7.80 -16.65 15.22
CA VAL A 76 -7.27 -16.43 13.86
C VAL A 76 -7.42 -14.98 13.39
N ILE A 77 -7.42 -14.02 14.32
CA ILE A 77 -7.54 -12.59 14.01
C ILE A 77 -6.45 -12.06 13.05
N TYR A 78 -5.28 -12.71 12.98
CA TYR A 78 -4.21 -12.38 12.04
C TYR A 78 -4.65 -12.48 10.56
N LEU A 79 -5.70 -13.25 10.25
CA LEU A 79 -6.29 -13.31 8.91
C LEU A 79 -6.87 -11.96 8.47
N PHE A 80 -7.32 -11.13 9.41
CA PHE A 80 -7.76 -9.77 9.13
C PHE A 80 -6.59 -8.91 8.63
N SER A 81 -5.44 -8.96 9.32
CA SER A 81 -4.22 -8.26 8.90
C SER A 81 -3.74 -8.73 7.53
N LEU A 82 -3.81 -10.03 7.25
CA LEU A 82 -3.47 -10.58 5.93
C LEU A 82 -4.41 -10.07 4.83
N ALA A 83 -5.73 -10.04 5.10
CA ALA A 83 -6.72 -9.50 4.18
C ALA A 83 -6.52 -8.01 3.92
N LEU A 84 -6.18 -7.22 4.95
CA LEU A 84 -5.84 -5.80 4.81
C LEU A 84 -4.65 -5.60 3.86
N ILE A 85 -3.56 -6.34 4.08
CA ILE A 85 -2.36 -6.27 3.24
C ILE A 85 -2.71 -6.65 1.79
N PHE A 86 -3.51 -7.70 1.61
CA PHE A 86 -3.96 -8.14 0.29
C PHE A 86 -4.74 -7.06 -0.45
N PHE A 87 -5.73 -6.43 0.19
CA PHE A 87 -6.53 -5.38 -0.45
C PHE A 87 -5.70 -4.12 -0.75
N LEU A 88 -4.80 -3.71 0.15
CA LEU A 88 -3.88 -2.59 -0.11
C LEU A 88 -2.95 -2.86 -1.30
N ALA A 89 -2.42 -4.09 -1.40
CA ALA A 89 -1.62 -4.51 -2.54
C ALA A 89 -2.45 -4.51 -3.83
N LEU A 90 -3.68 -5.04 -3.79
CA LEU A 90 -4.58 -5.10 -4.93
C LEU A 90 -4.94 -3.70 -5.46
N GLU A 91 -5.28 -2.74 -4.58
CA GLU A 91 -5.51 -1.33 -4.96
C GLU A 91 -4.28 -0.71 -5.64
N THR A 92 -3.08 -0.99 -5.11
CA THR A 92 -1.83 -0.46 -5.66
C THR A 92 -1.46 -1.08 -7.00
N VAL A 93 -1.70 -2.39 -7.17
CA VAL A 93 -1.51 -3.10 -8.45
C VAL A 93 -2.45 -2.55 -9.51
N VAL A 94 -3.71 -2.32 -9.17
CA VAL A 94 -4.70 -1.74 -10.09
C VAL A 94 -4.25 -0.35 -10.53
N ARG A 95 -3.81 0.49 -9.58
CA ARG A 95 -3.26 1.81 -9.91
C ARG A 95 -2.05 1.69 -10.86
N ALA A 96 -1.10 0.82 -10.55
CA ALA A 96 0.08 0.61 -11.38
C ALA A 96 -0.28 0.10 -12.79
N PHE A 97 -1.28 -0.79 -12.89
CA PHE A 97 -1.80 -1.26 -14.18
C PHE A 97 -2.36 -0.10 -15.01
N PHE A 98 -3.15 0.79 -14.41
CA PHE A 98 -3.66 1.97 -15.13
C PHE A 98 -2.56 2.95 -15.49
N GLU A 99 -1.58 3.17 -14.59
CA GLU A 99 -0.42 4.01 -14.87
C GLU A 99 0.34 3.49 -16.09
N TRP A 100 0.62 2.19 -16.14
CA TRP A 100 1.38 1.59 -17.24
C TRP A 100 0.64 1.60 -18.59
N ASN A 101 -0.67 1.34 -18.59
CA ASN A 101 -1.41 1.10 -19.84
C ASN A 101 -2.16 2.33 -20.37
N TYR A 102 -2.53 3.28 -19.51
CA TYR A 102 -3.45 4.36 -19.87
C TYR A 102 -2.93 5.77 -19.53
N SER A 103 -1.83 5.90 -18.80
CA SER A 103 -1.25 7.22 -18.49
C SER A 103 -0.32 7.71 -19.59
N SER A 104 -0.23 9.03 -19.75
CA SER A 104 0.84 9.67 -20.53
C SER A 104 2.24 9.39 -19.97
N TYR A 105 2.35 8.94 -18.72
CA TYR A 105 3.61 8.69 -18.02
C TYR A 105 3.72 7.24 -17.50
N PRO A 106 3.82 6.23 -18.39
CA PRO A 106 3.73 4.82 -18.02
C PRO A 106 4.86 4.36 -17.09
N LYS A 107 6.05 4.95 -17.20
CA LYS A 107 7.19 4.67 -16.31
C LYS A 107 6.91 5.01 -14.84
N GLN A 108 5.89 5.81 -14.55
CA GLN A 108 5.51 6.12 -13.17
C GLN A 108 5.00 4.89 -12.40
N ALA A 109 4.44 3.89 -13.11
CA ALA A 109 4.01 2.64 -12.48
C ALA A 109 5.18 1.91 -11.79
N ILE A 110 6.40 2.06 -12.29
CA ILE A 110 7.60 1.46 -11.66
C ILE A 110 7.82 2.03 -10.26
N LEU A 111 7.61 3.34 -10.09
CA LEU A 111 7.73 4.00 -8.78
C LEU A 111 6.62 3.54 -7.83
N THR A 112 5.40 3.37 -8.33
CA THR A 112 4.24 2.89 -7.57
C THR A 112 4.43 1.45 -7.11
N ILE A 113 4.92 0.57 -7.98
CA ILE A 113 5.23 -0.83 -7.65
C ILE A 113 6.40 -0.91 -6.66
N ALA A 114 7.45 -0.10 -6.86
CA ALA A 114 8.58 -0.05 -5.94
C ALA A 114 8.16 0.40 -4.53
N GLU A 115 7.30 1.43 -4.43
CA GLU A 115 6.72 1.86 -3.16
C GLU A 115 5.93 0.74 -2.48
N MET A 116 5.05 0.05 -3.22
CA MET A 116 4.29 -1.07 -2.70
C MET A 116 5.21 -2.15 -2.11
N PHE A 117 6.26 -2.52 -2.84
CA PHE A 117 7.19 -3.56 -2.42
C PHE A 117 7.94 -3.16 -1.14
N LEU A 118 8.37 -1.90 -1.04
CA LEU A 118 9.03 -1.38 0.17
C LEU A 118 8.09 -1.36 1.38
N ILE A 119 6.83 -0.98 1.19
CA ILE A 119 5.82 -0.99 2.26
C ILE A 119 5.56 -2.44 2.72
N LEU A 120 5.45 -3.39 1.78
CA LEU A 120 5.29 -4.81 2.13
C LEU A 120 6.47 -5.35 2.93
N ILE A 121 7.70 -5.06 2.50
CA ILE A 121 8.92 -5.42 3.27
C ILE A 121 8.88 -4.81 4.66
N ALA A 122 8.54 -3.53 4.77
CA ALA A 122 8.45 -2.85 6.06
C ALA A 122 7.42 -3.51 6.99
N ILE A 123 6.23 -3.86 6.46
CA ILE A 123 5.21 -4.58 7.22
C ILE A 123 5.74 -5.95 7.67
N THR A 124 6.39 -6.71 6.78
CA THR A 124 6.96 -8.01 7.15
C THR A 124 8.01 -7.88 8.24
N ILE A 125 8.90 -6.87 8.16
CA ILE A 125 9.88 -6.57 9.20
C ILE A 125 9.17 -6.23 10.51
N VAL A 126 8.19 -5.33 10.52
CA VAL A 126 7.48 -4.97 11.76
C VAL A 126 6.81 -6.19 12.37
N VAL A 127 6.09 -6.98 11.58
CA VAL A 127 5.40 -8.19 12.05
C VAL A 127 6.42 -9.20 12.58
N GLN A 128 7.52 -9.45 11.87
CA GLN A 128 8.57 -10.36 12.33
C GLN A 128 9.25 -9.84 13.59
N PHE A 129 9.67 -8.58 13.66
CA PHE A 129 10.46 -8.06 14.78
C PHE A 129 9.62 -7.71 16.02
N GLU A 130 8.33 -7.36 15.88
CA GLU A 130 7.41 -7.25 17.04
C GLU A 130 6.91 -8.62 17.54
N LEU A 131 6.82 -9.65 16.68
CA LEU A 131 6.48 -11.02 17.12
C LEU A 131 7.69 -11.84 17.58
N LEU A 132 8.91 -11.56 17.08
CA LEU A 132 10.15 -12.26 17.46
C LEU A 132 10.92 -11.55 18.59
N GLY A 133 10.36 -10.46 19.15
CA GLY A 133 10.98 -9.63 20.18
C GLY A 133 10.53 -9.96 21.61
N SER A 134 10.59 -11.24 22.00
CA SER A 134 10.82 -11.64 23.40
C SER A 134 12.30 -12.00 23.54
N TYR A 135 13.14 -10.99 23.74
CA TYR A 135 14.47 -11.14 24.34
C TYR A 135 14.67 -10.03 25.36
#